data_AF-A0A2V9B7Y9-F1
#
_entry.id   AF-A0A2V9B7Y9-F1
#
_cell.length_a   1.000
_cell.length_b   1.000
_cell.length_c   1.000
_cell.angle_alpha   90.00
_cell.angle_beta   90.00
_cell.angle_gamma   90.00
#
_symmetry.space_group_name_H-M   'P 1'
#
loop_
_entity.id
_entity.type
_entity.pdbx_description
1 polymer ?
#
loop_
_entity_poly.entity_id
_entity_poly.type
_entity_poly.pdbx_seq_one_letter_code
_entity_poly.pdbx_strand_id
1 'polypeptide(L)'
;PSHVLQFSVEPELNGYNPLRAVAFFRQLEERLAALPGVQTFGGATIPVLAGDDWGSNVTVEGEPPEKAGNTHALRNAVGANYFSTMGIPLLAGREFTQQDTAESPKVVVINETMAKMFFPGRDPIGRHMKFGSGSSPLNIEIIGVVKDSKHQGVKEEVRPFVYMPYTQDPTVGRITYYIRTQQDPAAIAAAIRSTVVQLDVNLPVVGLRSLELQIEMSISGDRLLAFLTVAFGILAALLAAMGIYGLLAYTVTQRTREIGVRMALGAEPRHVRRMILGDVTRLAGIGIVAGLPLAYGISRLTNSLLYNVKSFDVPSFMVALLALVLVASVAGYAPAWRATRVDPMVALRYE
;
A
#
# COMPACT_ATOMS: atom_id res chain seq x y z
N PRO A 1 1.55 -12.90 8.04
CA PRO A 1 1.91 -13.48 9.35
C PRO A 1 0.68 -14.16 9.94
N SER A 2 0.55 -15.48 9.78
CA SER A 2 -0.59 -16.21 10.36
C SER A 2 -0.49 -16.26 11.88
N HIS A 3 -1.60 -16.10 12.59
CA HIS A 3 -1.69 -16.23 14.06
C HIS A 3 -0.97 -15.15 14.88
N VAL A 4 -0.95 -13.91 14.39
CA VAL A 4 -0.51 -12.75 15.17
C VAL A 4 -1.73 -11.91 15.55
N LEU A 5 -1.95 -11.74 16.84
CA LEU A 5 -2.93 -10.80 17.37
C LEU A 5 -2.25 -9.49 17.71
N GLN A 6 -2.96 -8.40 17.49
CA GLN A 6 -2.56 -7.09 17.99
C GLN A 6 -3.60 -6.53 18.96
N PHE A 7 -3.16 -5.71 19.90
CA PHE A 7 -4.01 -4.87 20.72
C PHE A 7 -3.22 -3.69 21.26
N SER A 8 -3.91 -2.62 21.62
CA SER A 8 -3.31 -1.41 22.17
C SER A 8 -3.82 -1.14 23.58
N VAL A 9 -2.92 -0.61 24.39
CA VAL A 9 -3.21 -0.06 25.72
C VAL A 9 -2.66 1.37 25.76
N GLU A 10 -3.48 2.31 26.24
CA GLU A 10 -3.14 3.75 26.25
C GLU A 10 -3.25 4.34 27.68
N PRO A 11 -2.34 3.99 28.60
CA PRO A 11 -2.36 4.52 29.97
C PRO A 11 -2.35 6.05 30.06
N GLU A 12 -1.74 6.74 29.11
CA GLU A 12 -1.70 8.22 29.09
C GLU A 12 -3.11 8.84 29.07
N LEU A 13 -4.04 8.28 28.30
CA LEU A 13 -5.44 8.75 28.26
C LEU A 13 -6.17 8.54 29.59
N ASN A 14 -5.62 7.71 30.48
CA ASN A 14 -6.13 7.46 31.82
C ASN A 14 -5.28 8.16 32.90
N GLY A 15 -4.54 9.21 32.53
CA GLY A 15 -3.80 10.09 33.44
C GLY A 15 -2.46 9.53 33.94
N TYR A 16 -1.91 8.50 33.29
CA TYR A 16 -0.58 8.00 33.64
C TYR A 16 0.49 8.97 33.13
N ASN A 17 1.45 9.31 33.99
CA ASN A 17 2.70 9.92 33.54
C ASN A 17 3.63 8.86 32.90
N PRO A 18 4.65 9.26 32.12
CA PRO A 18 5.52 8.31 31.41
C PRO A 18 6.19 7.28 32.33
N LEU A 19 6.65 7.68 33.53
CA LEU A 19 7.28 6.76 34.49
C LEU A 19 6.30 5.67 34.96
N ARG A 20 5.06 6.05 35.28
CA ARG A 20 4.00 5.11 35.66
C ARG A 20 3.58 4.23 34.48
N ALA A 21 3.54 4.79 33.27
CA ALA A 21 3.23 4.03 32.06
C ALA A 21 4.28 2.95 31.78
N VAL A 22 5.57 3.27 31.85
CA VAL A 22 6.67 2.29 31.71
C VAL A 22 6.56 1.17 32.74
N ALA A 23 6.28 1.50 34.01
CA ALA A 23 6.09 0.50 35.06
C ALA A 23 4.89 -0.43 34.76
N PHE A 24 3.77 0.14 34.29
CA PHE A 24 2.60 -0.63 33.86
C PHE A 24 2.92 -1.55 32.68
N PHE A 25 3.58 -1.06 31.64
CA PHE A 25 3.96 -1.87 30.48
C PHE A 25 4.84 -3.05 30.87
N ARG A 26 5.84 -2.83 31.74
CA ARG A 26 6.70 -3.92 32.23
C ARG A 26 5.90 -5.00 32.97
N GLN A 27 4.99 -4.61 33.87
CA GLN A 27 4.13 -5.56 34.58
C GLN A 27 3.17 -6.31 33.63
N LEU A 28 2.65 -5.62 32.61
CA LEU A 28 1.81 -6.23 31.60
C LEU A 28 2.61 -7.26 30.80
N GLU A 29 3.82 -6.91 30.33
CA GLU A 29 4.70 -7.82 29.58
C GLU A 29 5.08 -9.07 30.38
N GLU A 30 5.39 -8.94 31.68
CA GLU A 30 5.65 -10.07 32.57
C GLU A 30 4.45 -11.03 32.64
N ARG A 31 3.22 -10.49 32.73
CA ARG A 31 2.01 -11.32 32.76
C ARG A 31 1.67 -11.92 31.41
N LEU A 32 1.88 -11.19 30.31
CA LEU A 32 1.68 -11.69 28.95
C LEU A 32 2.64 -12.84 28.65
N ALA A 33 3.90 -12.74 29.08
CA ALA A 33 4.89 -13.81 28.95
C ALA A 33 4.46 -15.10 29.67
N ALA A 34 3.71 -14.97 30.76
CA ALA A 34 3.21 -16.09 31.56
C ALA A 34 1.89 -16.69 31.04
N LEU A 35 1.23 -16.06 30.05
CA LEU A 35 -0.03 -16.58 29.52
C LEU A 35 0.20 -17.87 28.70
N PRO A 36 -0.56 -18.95 28.99
CA PRO A 36 -0.51 -20.15 28.17
C PRO A 36 -0.84 -19.83 26.70
N GLY A 37 -0.04 -20.37 25.78
CA GLY A 37 -0.24 -20.19 24.33
C GLY A 37 0.47 -18.99 23.71
N VAL A 38 1.02 -18.06 24.51
CA VAL A 38 1.91 -17.00 24.01
C VAL A 38 3.27 -17.61 23.70
N GLN A 39 3.70 -17.53 22.43
CA GLN A 39 5.03 -17.99 22.01
C GLN A 39 6.05 -16.86 22.12
N THR A 40 5.73 -15.72 21.51
CA THR A 40 6.54 -14.51 21.54
C THR A 40 5.61 -13.31 21.50
N PHE A 41 6.07 -12.18 22.04
CA PHE A 41 5.37 -10.91 21.91
C PHE A 41 6.37 -9.77 21.76
N GLY A 42 5.91 -8.67 21.19
CA GLY A 42 6.67 -7.43 21.05
C GLY A 42 5.73 -6.24 21.04
N GLY A 43 6.16 -5.13 21.61
CA GLY A 43 5.42 -3.88 21.65
C GLY A 43 6.00 -2.83 20.70
N ALA A 44 5.14 -1.97 20.16
CA ALA A 44 5.56 -0.75 19.47
C ALA A 44 4.59 0.41 19.78
N THR A 45 5.11 1.62 19.94
CA THR A 45 4.31 2.83 20.17
C THR A 45 3.49 3.20 18.93
N ILE A 46 4.10 3.10 17.75
CA ILE A 46 3.44 3.32 16.46
C ILE A 46 3.03 1.97 15.87
N PRO A 47 1.73 1.71 15.71
CA PRO A 47 1.26 0.45 15.17
C PRO A 47 1.59 0.28 13.69
N VAL A 48 1.91 -0.94 13.27
CA VAL A 48 2.18 -1.25 11.87
C VAL A 48 0.89 -1.22 11.06
N LEU A 49 0.99 -0.73 9.83
CA LEU A 49 -0.10 -0.64 8.86
C LEU A 49 -1.31 0.16 9.35
N ALA A 50 -1.08 1.12 10.24
CA ALA A 50 -2.12 1.99 10.80
C ALA A 50 -2.19 3.38 10.15
N GLY A 51 -1.33 3.66 9.15
CA GLY A 51 -1.25 4.98 8.52
C GLY A 51 -0.66 6.08 9.42
N ASP A 52 -0.02 5.69 10.52
CA ASP A 52 0.62 6.58 11.49
C ASP A 52 2.14 6.56 11.27
N ASP A 53 2.78 7.72 11.32
CA ASP A 53 4.24 7.82 11.40
C ASP A 53 4.68 8.89 12.37
N TRP A 54 5.91 8.71 12.81
CA TRP A 54 6.63 9.72 13.53
C TRP A 54 8.05 9.74 13.02
N GLY A 55 8.62 10.93 12.94
CA GLY A 55 9.95 11.11 12.41
C GLY A 55 10.57 12.37 12.95
N SER A 56 11.88 12.42 12.88
CA SER A 56 12.64 13.62 13.19
C SER A 56 13.91 13.61 12.38
N ASN A 57 14.52 14.77 12.23
CA ASN A 57 15.86 14.79 11.69
C ASN A 57 16.83 14.06 12.62
N VAL A 58 17.91 13.54 12.07
CA VAL A 58 18.97 12.86 12.81
C VAL A 58 20.32 13.43 12.43
N THR A 59 21.26 13.41 13.37
CA THR A 59 22.68 13.65 13.13
C THR A 59 23.46 12.41 13.52
N VAL A 60 24.32 11.93 12.62
CA VAL A 60 25.12 10.72 12.83
C VAL A 60 26.62 11.08 12.89
N GLU A 61 27.37 10.32 13.69
CA GLU A 61 28.82 10.46 13.77
C GLU A 61 29.50 10.34 12.40
N GLY A 62 30.37 11.29 12.07
CA GLY A 62 31.12 11.31 10.82
C GLY A 62 30.39 11.98 9.65
N GLU A 63 29.21 12.57 9.86
CA GLU A 63 28.57 13.42 8.86
C GLU A 63 29.29 14.77 8.69
N PRO A 64 29.38 15.30 7.44
CA PRO A 64 29.81 16.67 7.22
C PRO A 64 28.90 17.67 7.94
N PRO A 65 29.43 18.77 8.51
CA PRO A 65 28.63 19.78 9.22
C PRO A 65 27.44 20.33 8.42
N GLU A 66 27.56 20.41 7.10
CA GLU A 66 26.51 20.89 6.19
C GLU A 66 25.31 19.94 6.06
N LYS A 67 25.51 18.65 6.31
CA LYS A 67 24.48 17.60 6.23
C LYS A 67 23.94 17.17 7.60
N ALA A 68 24.73 17.43 8.65
CA ALA A 68 24.40 17.09 10.03
C ALA A 68 23.02 17.64 10.44
N GLY A 69 22.07 16.74 10.74
CA GLY A 69 20.74 17.12 11.20
C GLY A 69 19.77 17.55 10.11
N ASN A 70 20.11 17.35 8.83
CA ASN A 70 19.22 17.60 7.68
C ASN A 70 18.55 16.34 7.13
N THR A 71 18.95 15.16 7.59
CA THR A 71 18.35 13.91 7.14
C THR A 71 17.16 13.55 8.02
N HIS A 72 15.96 13.50 7.42
CA HIS A 72 14.75 13.05 8.10
C HIS A 72 14.73 11.52 8.18
N ALA A 73 14.60 10.98 9.39
CA ALA A 73 14.41 9.54 9.63
C ALA A 73 13.10 9.31 10.37
N LEU A 74 12.38 8.28 9.95
CA LEU A 74 11.26 7.76 10.72
C LEU A 74 11.77 7.13 12.01
N ARG A 75 10.95 7.13 13.06
CA ARG A 75 11.32 6.49 14.31
C ARG A 75 10.13 5.82 14.99
N ASN A 76 10.42 4.74 15.72
CA ASN A 76 9.44 4.06 16.54
C ASN A 76 10.07 3.60 17.84
N ALA A 77 9.33 3.73 18.94
CA ALA A 77 9.69 3.14 20.22
C ALA A 77 9.15 1.70 20.27
N VAL A 78 10.00 0.73 20.58
CA VAL A 78 9.65 -0.69 20.57
C VAL A 78 10.11 -1.39 21.85
N GLY A 79 9.48 -2.51 22.17
CA GLY A 79 9.85 -3.37 23.29
C GLY A 79 10.98 -4.34 22.96
N ALA A 80 11.43 -5.07 23.98
CA ALA A 80 12.31 -6.22 23.79
C ALA A 80 11.62 -7.27 22.91
N ASN A 81 12.39 -8.01 22.10
CA ASN A 81 11.92 -9.08 21.21
C ASN A 81 10.91 -8.65 20.12
N TYR A 82 10.80 -7.35 19.84
CA TYR A 82 9.92 -6.83 18.80
C TYR A 82 10.29 -7.36 17.41
N PHE A 83 11.56 -7.27 17.01
CA PHE A 83 12.03 -7.68 15.68
C PHE A 83 11.85 -9.18 15.49
N SER A 84 12.24 -9.98 16.49
CA SER A 84 12.05 -11.43 16.45
C SER A 84 10.56 -11.83 16.39
N THR A 85 9.68 -11.17 17.14
CA THR A 85 8.23 -11.40 17.08
C THR A 85 7.64 -11.05 15.71
N MET A 86 8.06 -9.92 15.15
CA MET A 86 7.62 -9.44 13.84
C MET A 86 8.30 -10.16 12.67
N GLY A 87 9.30 -11.00 12.95
CA GLY A 87 10.07 -11.71 11.93
C GLY A 87 10.97 -10.80 11.09
N ILE A 88 11.40 -9.67 11.65
CA ILE A 88 12.35 -8.74 11.03
C ILE A 88 13.77 -9.25 11.32
N PRO A 89 14.54 -9.66 10.30
CA PRO A 89 15.88 -10.19 10.51
C PRO A 89 16.86 -9.14 11.06
N LEU A 90 17.63 -9.53 12.08
CA LEU A 90 18.80 -8.79 12.55
C LEU A 90 19.99 -9.09 11.63
N LEU A 91 20.62 -8.05 11.09
CA LEU A 91 21.76 -8.14 10.17
C LEU A 91 23.11 -7.99 10.88
N ALA A 92 23.17 -7.15 11.92
CA ALA A 92 24.37 -6.92 12.71
C ALA A 92 24.01 -6.46 14.13
N GLY A 93 24.93 -6.67 15.09
CA GLY A 93 24.77 -6.22 16.47
C GLY A 93 23.78 -7.06 17.28
N ARG A 94 22.93 -6.41 18.08
CA ARG A 94 21.93 -7.05 18.95
C ARG A 94 20.58 -6.32 18.90
N GLU A 95 19.53 -7.02 19.34
CA GLU A 95 18.22 -6.43 19.63
C GLU A 95 18.20 -5.80 21.05
N PHE A 96 17.14 -5.04 21.34
CA PHE A 96 16.85 -4.53 22.68
C PHE A 96 16.55 -5.64 23.67
N THR A 97 16.97 -5.43 24.91
CA THR A 97 16.73 -6.32 26.04
C THR A 97 16.09 -5.54 27.18
N GLN A 98 15.64 -6.24 28.22
CA GLN A 98 15.10 -5.61 29.43
C GLN A 98 16.14 -4.74 30.19
N GLN A 99 17.43 -4.86 29.85
CA GLN A 99 18.51 -4.06 30.45
C GLN A 99 18.63 -2.67 29.82
N ASP A 100 18.05 -2.45 28.64
CA ASP A 100 18.05 -1.15 27.97
C ASP A 100 16.94 -0.29 28.59
N THR A 101 17.28 0.40 29.69
CA THR A 101 16.35 1.20 30.51
C THR A 101 16.65 2.70 30.39
N ALA A 102 15.83 3.55 31.02
CA ALA A 102 16.09 4.99 31.09
C ALA A 102 17.43 5.34 31.80
N GLU A 103 17.94 4.45 32.65
CA GLU A 103 19.19 4.64 33.41
C GLU A 103 20.42 4.05 32.69
N SER A 104 20.21 3.19 31.68
CA SER A 104 21.30 2.66 30.87
C SER A 104 21.78 3.68 29.83
N PRO A 105 22.94 3.46 29.19
CA PRO A 105 23.31 4.21 27.99
C PRO A 105 22.18 4.20 26.96
N LYS A 106 22.00 5.32 26.25
CA LYS A 106 20.95 5.44 25.24
C LYS A 106 21.35 4.64 24.01
N VAL A 107 20.45 3.81 23.53
CA VAL A 107 20.73 2.88 22.43
C VAL A 107 19.64 2.90 21.37
N VAL A 108 20.02 2.62 20.14
CA VAL A 108 19.10 2.50 19.00
C VAL A 108 19.49 1.35 18.08
N VAL A 109 18.50 0.87 17.34
CA VAL A 109 18.66 -0.06 16.23
C VAL A 109 18.22 0.67 14.97
N ILE A 110 18.98 0.56 13.88
CA ILE A 110 18.65 1.22 12.61
C ILE A 110 18.30 0.19 11.53
N ASN A 111 17.57 0.61 10.50
CA ASN A 111 17.35 -0.27 9.35
C ASN A 111 18.54 -0.28 8.37
N GLU A 112 18.55 -1.30 7.50
CA GLU A 112 19.55 -1.50 6.45
C GLU A 112 19.71 -0.27 5.54
N THR A 113 18.61 0.38 5.16
CA THR A 113 18.64 1.61 4.34
C THR A 113 19.39 2.75 5.03
N MET A 114 19.15 2.98 6.32
CA MET A 114 19.87 4.00 7.09
C MET A 114 21.35 3.65 7.25
N ALA A 115 21.66 2.38 7.54
CA ALA A 115 23.04 1.92 7.66
C ALA A 115 23.84 2.16 6.37
N LYS A 116 23.27 1.81 5.21
CA LYS A 116 23.91 2.05 3.89
C LYS A 116 24.10 3.53 3.58
N MET A 117 23.16 4.38 4.02
CA MET A 117 23.20 5.82 3.77
C MET A 117 24.33 6.51 4.54
N PHE A 118 24.45 6.25 5.84
CA PHE A 118 25.42 6.95 6.70
C PHE A 118 26.78 6.24 6.80
N PHE A 119 26.80 4.93 6.64
CA PHE A 119 28.00 4.10 6.84
C PHE A 119 28.34 3.25 5.61
N PRO A 120 28.50 3.85 4.41
CA PRO A 120 28.85 3.09 3.21
C PRO A 120 30.21 2.40 3.41
N GLY A 121 30.20 1.06 3.42
CA GLY A 121 31.41 0.24 3.62
C GLY A 121 32.03 0.31 5.02
N ARG A 122 31.32 0.87 6.02
CA ARG A 122 31.80 1.00 7.40
C ARG A 122 30.83 0.30 8.36
N ASP A 123 31.34 -0.18 9.49
CA ASP A 123 30.51 -0.77 10.53
C ASP A 123 29.74 0.33 11.29
N PRO A 124 28.39 0.31 11.28
CA PRO A 124 27.58 1.25 12.06
C PRO A 124 27.54 0.92 13.56
N ILE A 125 27.88 -0.30 13.97
CA ILE A 125 27.75 -0.73 15.37
C ILE A 125 28.78 0.02 16.26
N GLY A 126 28.33 0.50 17.42
CA GLY A 126 29.14 1.28 18.36
C GLY A 126 29.31 2.76 17.99
N ARG A 127 28.76 3.18 16.84
CA ARG A 127 28.75 4.60 16.43
C ARG A 127 27.63 5.35 17.13
N HIS A 128 27.84 6.66 17.28
CA HIS A 128 26.90 7.49 18.02
C HIS A 128 26.07 8.37 17.08
N MET A 129 24.84 8.66 17.53
CA MET A 129 23.93 9.56 16.84
C MET A 129 23.12 10.40 17.85
N LYS A 130 22.31 11.31 17.32
CA LYS A 130 21.30 12.06 18.08
C LYS A 130 20.10 12.39 17.20
N PHE A 131 18.99 12.73 17.85
CA PHE A 131 17.84 13.33 17.19
C PHE A 131 18.00 14.86 17.09
N GLY A 132 17.56 15.42 15.97
CA GLY A 132 17.62 16.84 15.64
C GLY A 132 18.99 17.32 15.12
N SER A 133 19.03 18.63 14.86
CA SER A 133 20.26 19.40 14.63
C SER A 133 20.60 20.22 15.88
N GLY A 134 21.86 20.63 16.06
CA GLY A 134 22.29 21.47 17.18
C GLY A 134 23.59 21.03 17.84
N SER A 135 23.90 21.56 19.02
CA SER A 135 25.16 21.33 19.74
C SER A 135 25.11 20.19 20.77
N SER A 136 23.95 19.55 20.98
CA SER A 136 23.83 18.41 21.90
C SER A 136 24.80 17.29 21.51
N PRO A 137 25.41 16.58 22.49
CA PRO A 137 26.36 15.51 22.21
C PRO A 137 25.68 14.35 21.47
N LEU A 138 26.46 13.64 20.64
CA LEU A 138 26.06 12.35 20.08
C LEU A 138 26.13 11.31 21.21
N ASN A 139 25.01 11.08 21.87
CA ASN A 139 24.95 10.26 23.09
C ASN A 139 24.09 9.00 22.94
N ILE A 140 23.66 8.68 21.72
CA ILE A 140 22.84 7.51 21.43
C ILE A 140 23.67 6.54 20.60
N GLU A 141 23.99 5.37 21.15
CA GLU A 141 24.79 4.35 20.50
C GLU A 141 23.95 3.47 19.56
N ILE A 142 24.44 3.19 18.37
CA ILE A 142 23.85 2.25 17.43
C ILE A 142 24.31 0.84 17.81
N ILE A 143 23.39 0.02 18.32
CA ILE A 143 23.69 -1.33 18.84
C ILE A 143 23.26 -2.45 17.89
N GLY A 144 22.52 -2.14 16.83
CA GLY A 144 22.03 -3.14 15.89
C GLY A 144 21.58 -2.57 14.55
N VAL A 145 21.59 -3.44 13.54
CA VAL A 145 21.03 -3.17 12.21
C VAL A 145 20.03 -4.26 11.87
N VAL A 146 18.82 -3.87 11.47
CA VAL A 146 17.76 -4.79 11.04
C VAL A 146 17.45 -4.63 9.55
N LYS A 147 16.89 -5.66 8.94
CA LYS A 147 16.44 -5.59 7.56
C LYS A 147 15.31 -4.58 7.40
N ASP A 148 15.25 -3.97 6.22
CA ASP A 148 14.17 -3.05 5.85
C ASP A 148 12.79 -3.72 5.97
N SER A 149 11.83 -3.00 6.54
CA SER A 149 10.47 -3.47 6.79
C SER A 149 9.45 -2.35 6.62
N LYS A 150 8.20 -2.71 6.32
CA LYS A 150 7.12 -1.77 6.04
C LYS A 150 6.37 -1.38 7.32
N HIS A 151 6.10 -0.10 7.51
CA HIS A 151 5.56 0.50 8.73
C HIS A 151 4.18 1.15 8.53
N GLN A 152 4.06 2.19 7.71
CA GLN A 152 2.79 2.90 7.51
C GLN A 152 1.83 2.12 6.61
N GLY A 153 2.35 1.52 5.54
CA GLY A 153 1.51 0.89 4.51
C GLY A 153 2.25 -0.10 3.63
N VAL A 154 1.48 -0.96 2.96
CA VAL A 154 2.03 -2.04 2.12
C VAL A 154 2.73 -1.50 0.86
N LYS A 155 2.47 -0.26 0.44
CA LYS A 155 3.04 0.36 -0.76
C LYS A 155 4.14 1.38 -0.47
N GLU A 156 4.56 1.54 0.78
CA GLU A 156 5.57 2.55 1.12
C GLU A 156 6.93 2.25 0.49
N GLU A 157 7.67 3.32 0.17
CA GLU A 157 9.10 3.25 -0.08
C GLU A 157 9.83 3.08 1.25
N VAL A 158 10.90 2.28 1.22
CA VAL A 158 11.75 2.09 2.38
C VAL A 158 12.54 3.37 2.63
N ARG A 159 12.34 3.97 3.82
CA ARG A 159 13.03 5.18 4.26
C ARG A 159 14.03 4.86 5.39
N PRO A 160 15.00 5.75 5.69
CA PRO A 160 15.79 5.63 6.91
C PRO A 160 14.89 5.55 8.14
N PHE A 161 15.11 4.53 8.98
CA PHE A 161 14.27 4.21 10.13
C PHE A 161 15.13 3.92 11.36
N VAL A 162 14.75 4.52 12.49
CA VAL A 162 15.41 4.35 13.78
C VAL A 162 14.43 3.76 14.79
N TYR A 163 14.80 2.66 15.41
CA TYR A 163 14.10 2.09 16.54
C TYR A 163 14.80 2.47 17.83
N MET A 164 14.04 2.78 18.86
CA MET A 164 14.55 3.00 20.22
C MET A 164 13.76 2.14 21.20
N PRO A 165 14.30 1.80 22.38
CA PRO A 165 13.54 1.09 23.39
C PRO A 165 12.50 2.04 24.00
N TYR A 166 11.24 1.60 24.13
CA TYR A 166 10.17 2.44 24.68
C TYR A 166 10.45 2.92 26.11
N THR A 167 11.26 2.17 26.86
CA THR A 167 11.73 2.49 28.22
C THR A 167 12.60 3.75 28.26
N GLN A 168 13.20 4.15 27.12
CA GLN A 168 14.01 5.37 26.98
C GLN A 168 13.26 6.51 26.31
N ASP A 169 12.00 6.30 25.91
CA ASP A 169 11.15 7.32 25.30
C ASP A 169 10.46 8.16 26.41
N PRO A 170 10.79 9.46 26.56
CA PRO A 170 10.20 10.30 27.59
C PRO A 170 8.72 10.62 27.34
N THR A 171 8.19 10.29 26.16
CA THR A 171 6.81 10.56 25.74
C THR A 171 5.96 9.30 25.65
N VAL A 172 6.46 8.15 26.13
CA VAL A 172 5.74 6.89 26.04
C VAL A 172 4.44 6.94 26.86
N GLY A 173 3.32 6.82 26.16
CA GLY A 173 1.97 6.83 26.75
C GLY A 173 1.07 5.71 26.24
N ARG A 174 1.52 4.99 25.22
CA ARG A 174 0.78 3.95 24.52
C ARG A 174 1.72 2.90 23.95
N ILE A 175 1.31 1.65 24.00
CA ILE A 175 1.95 0.55 23.26
C ILE A 175 0.88 -0.30 22.57
N THR A 176 1.15 -0.63 21.31
CA THR A 176 0.46 -1.70 20.60
C THR A 176 1.32 -2.96 20.66
N TYR A 177 0.78 -4.01 21.27
CA TYR A 177 1.42 -5.30 21.39
C TYR A 177 1.03 -6.20 20.23
N TYR A 178 2.00 -6.99 19.76
CA TYR A 178 1.81 -8.08 18.81
C TYR A 178 2.14 -9.38 19.52
N ILE A 179 1.20 -10.31 19.53
CA ILE A 179 1.32 -11.60 20.20
C ILE A 179 1.23 -12.71 19.17
N ARG A 180 2.26 -13.54 19.11
CA ARG A 180 2.25 -14.79 18.35
C ARG A 180 1.70 -15.90 19.22
N THR A 181 0.66 -16.56 18.75
CA THR A 181 0.00 -17.68 19.45
C THR A 181 -0.27 -18.83 18.50
N GLN A 182 -0.41 -20.05 19.04
CA GLN A 182 -0.95 -21.20 18.29
C GLN A 182 -2.32 -21.66 18.80
N GLN A 183 -2.91 -20.91 19.73
CA GLN A 183 -4.25 -21.18 20.25
C GLN A 183 -5.31 -20.43 19.47
N ASP A 184 -6.58 -20.74 19.77
CA ASP A 184 -7.73 -19.98 19.29
C ASP A 184 -7.57 -18.48 19.63
N PRO A 185 -7.57 -17.59 18.62
CA PRO A 185 -7.50 -16.15 18.82
C PRO A 185 -8.54 -15.61 19.81
N ALA A 186 -9.73 -16.21 19.89
CA ALA A 186 -10.77 -15.77 20.82
C ALA A 186 -10.41 -16.06 22.30
N ALA A 187 -9.80 -17.21 22.57
CA ALA A 187 -9.42 -17.62 23.92
C ALA A 187 -8.30 -16.72 24.48
N ILE A 188 -7.27 -16.46 23.68
CA ILE A 188 -6.17 -15.58 24.09
C ILE A 188 -6.63 -14.12 24.18
N ALA A 189 -7.57 -13.68 23.33
CA ALA A 189 -8.17 -12.36 23.40
C ALA A 189 -8.87 -12.12 24.74
N ALA A 190 -9.63 -13.10 25.23
CA ALA A 190 -10.27 -13.03 26.56
C ALA A 190 -9.23 -12.99 27.68
N ALA A 191 -8.17 -13.79 27.58
CA ALA A 191 -7.07 -13.80 28.55
C ALA A 191 -6.34 -12.45 28.61
N ILE A 192 -6.01 -11.85 27.47
CA ILE A 192 -5.38 -10.51 27.38
C ILE A 192 -6.25 -9.46 28.06
N ARG A 193 -7.57 -9.44 27.77
CA ARG A 193 -8.51 -8.50 28.40
C ARG A 193 -8.54 -8.68 29.91
N SER A 194 -8.60 -9.91 30.39
CA SER A 194 -8.56 -10.20 31.84
C SER A 194 -7.27 -9.69 32.48
N THR A 195 -6.11 -9.94 31.86
CA THR A 195 -4.81 -9.50 32.38
C THR A 195 -4.71 -7.99 32.50
N VAL A 196 -5.19 -7.23 31.50
CA VAL A 196 -5.18 -5.76 31.55
C VAL A 196 -6.11 -5.24 32.64
N VAL A 197 -7.33 -5.78 32.74
CA VAL A 197 -8.31 -5.40 33.78
C VAL A 197 -7.79 -5.70 35.19
N GLN A 198 -7.04 -6.78 35.37
CA GLN A 198 -6.42 -7.11 36.67
C GLN A 198 -5.31 -6.13 37.07
N LEU A 199 -4.67 -5.46 36.12
CA LEU A 199 -3.66 -4.42 36.39
C LEU A 199 -4.32 -3.06 36.62
N ASP A 200 -5.28 -2.69 35.78
CA ASP A 200 -6.10 -1.50 35.95
C ASP A 200 -7.47 -1.69 35.27
N VAL A 201 -8.53 -1.65 36.08
CA VAL A 201 -9.92 -1.80 35.61
C VAL A 201 -10.36 -0.68 34.67
N ASN A 202 -9.72 0.49 34.76
CA ASN A 202 -10.06 1.66 33.95
C ASN A 202 -9.34 1.68 32.60
N LEU A 203 -8.42 0.74 32.33
CA LEU A 203 -7.71 0.68 31.07
C LEU A 203 -8.43 -0.23 30.06
N PRO A 204 -8.96 0.32 28.96
CA PRO A 204 -9.55 -0.48 27.90
C PRO A 204 -8.47 -1.15 27.05
N VAL A 205 -8.75 -2.38 26.63
CA VAL A 205 -8.02 -3.03 25.53
C VAL A 205 -8.67 -2.63 24.21
N VAL A 206 -7.94 -1.85 23.42
CA VAL A 206 -8.40 -1.28 22.15
C VAL A 206 -7.77 -2.04 20.98
N GLY A 207 -8.48 -2.12 19.85
CA GLY A 207 -7.91 -2.64 18.60
C GLY A 207 -7.53 -4.12 18.64
N LEU A 208 -8.11 -4.90 19.55
CA LEU A 208 -7.86 -6.34 19.67
C LEU A 208 -8.36 -7.08 18.42
N ARG A 209 -7.45 -7.44 17.53
CA ARG A 209 -7.74 -8.09 16.25
C ARG A 209 -6.54 -8.84 15.71
N SER A 210 -6.76 -9.66 14.69
CA SER A 210 -5.67 -10.32 14.00
C SER A 210 -4.93 -9.36 13.06
N LEU A 211 -3.64 -9.61 12.83
CA LEU A 211 -2.82 -8.78 11.94
C LEU A 211 -3.26 -8.95 10.47
N GLU A 212 -3.87 -10.09 10.11
CA GLU A 212 -4.50 -10.30 8.81
C GLU A 212 -5.68 -9.34 8.61
N LEU A 213 -6.54 -9.19 9.62
CA LEU A 213 -7.64 -8.23 9.55
C LEU A 213 -7.09 -6.80 9.43
N GLN A 214 -6.02 -6.46 10.15
CA GLN A 214 -5.34 -5.16 10.02
C GLN A 214 -4.87 -4.90 8.59
N ILE A 215 -4.23 -5.89 7.96
CA ILE A 215 -3.79 -5.80 6.57
C ILE A 215 -5.00 -5.56 5.65
N GLU A 216 -6.09 -6.30 5.82
CA GLU A 216 -7.32 -6.13 5.03
C GLU A 216 -7.92 -4.72 5.18
N MET A 217 -8.00 -4.21 6.41
CA MET A 217 -8.47 -2.85 6.68
C MET A 217 -7.55 -1.78 6.08
N SER A 218 -6.22 -1.98 6.12
CA SER A 218 -5.26 -1.02 5.55
C SER A 218 -5.40 -0.87 4.02
N ILE A 219 -5.99 -1.86 3.35
CA ILE A 219 -6.17 -1.88 1.88
C ILE A 219 -7.62 -1.52 1.48
N SER A 220 -8.53 -1.28 2.44
CA SER A 220 -9.96 -1.06 2.17
C SER A 220 -10.24 0.21 1.35
N GLY A 221 -9.55 1.32 1.62
CA GLY A 221 -9.66 2.57 0.85
C GLY A 221 -9.23 2.39 -0.61
N ASP A 222 -8.13 1.67 -0.83
CA ASP A 222 -7.64 1.34 -2.17
C ASP A 222 -8.65 0.50 -2.96
N ARG A 223 -9.38 -0.40 -2.29
CA ARG A 223 -10.43 -1.21 -2.94
C ARG A 223 -11.62 -0.36 -3.39
N LEU A 224 -12.04 0.62 -2.59
CA LEU A 224 -13.14 1.51 -2.97
C LEU A 224 -12.76 2.34 -4.20
N LEU A 225 -11.56 2.91 -4.22
CA LEU A 225 -11.06 3.66 -5.37
C LEU A 225 -10.93 2.75 -6.61
N ALA A 226 -10.36 1.55 -6.46
CA ALA A 226 -10.27 0.59 -7.54
C ALA A 226 -11.65 0.21 -8.09
N PHE A 227 -12.63 -0.02 -7.22
CA PHE A 227 -14.01 -0.30 -7.62
C PHE A 227 -14.62 0.87 -8.42
N LEU A 228 -14.47 2.10 -7.94
CA LEU A 228 -14.96 3.29 -8.65
C LEU A 228 -14.26 3.47 -10.01
N THR A 229 -12.94 3.27 -10.08
CA THR A 229 -12.19 3.33 -11.34
C THR A 229 -12.67 2.27 -12.33
N VAL A 230 -12.90 1.04 -11.88
CA VAL A 230 -13.45 -0.03 -12.72
C VAL A 230 -14.86 0.31 -13.19
N ALA A 231 -15.71 0.84 -12.31
CA ALA A 231 -17.07 1.25 -12.66
C ALA A 231 -17.07 2.36 -13.73
N PHE A 232 -16.26 3.41 -13.56
CA PHE A 232 -16.10 4.46 -14.56
C PHE A 232 -15.49 3.95 -15.87
N GLY A 233 -14.52 3.03 -15.80
CA GLY A 233 -13.95 2.37 -16.97
C GLY A 233 -15.00 1.60 -17.77
N ILE A 234 -15.88 0.85 -17.09
CA ILE A 234 -16.99 0.14 -17.73
C ILE A 234 -17.98 1.13 -18.37
N LEU A 235 -18.35 2.21 -17.67
CA LEU A 235 -19.25 3.23 -18.22
C LEU A 235 -18.66 3.92 -19.45
N ALA A 236 -17.38 4.29 -19.41
CA ALA A 236 -16.68 4.87 -20.55
C ALA A 236 -16.61 3.90 -21.74
N ALA A 237 -16.35 2.61 -21.48
CA ALA A 237 -16.36 1.58 -22.50
C ALA A 237 -17.75 1.40 -23.14
N LEU A 238 -18.82 1.43 -22.35
CA LEU A 238 -20.20 1.38 -22.85
C LEU A 238 -20.54 2.61 -23.70
N LEU A 239 -20.16 3.81 -23.26
CA LEU A 239 -20.35 5.04 -24.04
C LEU A 239 -19.59 4.99 -25.38
N ALA A 240 -18.35 4.51 -25.37
CA ALA A 240 -17.56 4.30 -26.58
C ALA A 240 -18.22 3.28 -27.52
N ALA A 241 -18.72 2.16 -26.96
CA ALA A 241 -19.45 1.14 -27.72
C ALA A 241 -20.70 1.71 -28.39
N MET A 242 -21.50 2.48 -27.66
CA MET A 242 -22.69 3.15 -28.20
C MET A 242 -22.33 4.16 -29.29
N GLY A 243 -21.26 4.95 -29.10
CA GLY A 243 -20.78 5.90 -30.10
C GLY A 243 -20.33 5.22 -31.40
N ILE A 244 -19.52 4.16 -31.30
CA ILE A 244 -19.08 3.36 -32.45
C ILE A 244 -20.29 2.74 -33.16
N TYR A 245 -21.20 2.11 -32.41
CA TYR A 245 -22.41 1.52 -32.95
C TYR A 245 -23.27 2.56 -33.68
N GLY A 246 -23.53 3.72 -33.06
CA GLY A 246 -24.34 4.79 -33.62
C GLY A 246 -23.75 5.36 -34.91
N LEU A 247 -22.44 5.65 -34.92
CA LEU A 247 -21.74 6.14 -36.10
C LEU A 247 -21.77 5.13 -37.26
N LEU A 248 -21.57 3.84 -36.96
CA LEU A 248 -21.60 2.78 -37.97
C LEU A 248 -23.01 2.52 -38.48
N ALA A 249 -24.00 2.47 -37.59
CA ALA A 249 -25.40 2.31 -37.99
C ALA A 249 -25.84 3.46 -38.91
N TYR A 250 -25.42 4.69 -38.61
CA TYR A 250 -25.66 5.85 -39.46
C TYR A 250 -24.96 5.72 -40.82
N THR A 251 -23.69 5.32 -40.84
CA THR A 251 -22.90 5.18 -42.08
C THR A 251 -23.43 4.05 -42.96
N VAL A 252 -23.83 2.92 -42.37
CA VAL A 252 -24.51 1.82 -43.07
C VAL A 252 -25.81 2.32 -43.68
N THR A 253 -26.62 3.07 -42.92
CA THR A 253 -27.90 3.61 -43.41
C THR A 253 -27.70 4.54 -44.60
N GLN A 254 -26.72 5.47 -44.56
CA GLN A 254 -26.39 6.33 -45.69
C GLN A 254 -25.89 5.55 -46.92
N ARG A 255 -25.16 4.43 -46.71
CA ARG A 255 -24.60 3.61 -47.79
C ARG A 255 -25.50 2.46 -48.23
N THR A 256 -26.74 2.38 -47.73
CA THR A 256 -27.66 1.26 -48.02
C THR A 256 -27.89 1.06 -49.52
N ARG A 257 -28.03 2.14 -50.29
CA ARG A 257 -28.23 2.08 -51.74
C ARG A 257 -27.02 1.51 -52.48
N GLU A 258 -25.81 1.96 -52.14
CA GLU A 258 -24.56 1.43 -52.72
C GLU A 258 -24.35 -0.04 -52.36
N ILE A 259 -24.62 -0.39 -51.10
CA ILE A 259 -24.52 -1.77 -50.60
C ILE A 259 -25.54 -2.67 -51.32
N GLY A 260 -26.77 -2.20 -51.50
CA GLY A 260 -27.84 -2.91 -52.23
C GLY A 260 -27.48 -3.15 -53.70
N VAL A 261 -26.93 -2.14 -54.39
CA VAL A 261 -26.46 -2.29 -55.79
C VAL A 261 -25.31 -3.30 -55.89
N ARG A 262 -24.32 -3.26 -54.98
CA ARG A 262 -23.21 -4.23 -54.97
C ARG A 262 -23.70 -5.65 -54.70
N MET A 263 -24.65 -5.82 -53.78
CA MET A 263 -25.26 -7.11 -53.49
C MET A 263 -26.06 -7.64 -54.70
N ALA A 264 -26.80 -6.77 -55.40
CA ALA A 264 -27.53 -7.12 -56.63
C ALA A 264 -26.58 -7.51 -57.80
N LEU A 265 -25.38 -6.94 -57.84
CA LEU A 265 -24.31 -7.31 -58.77
C LEU A 265 -23.53 -8.57 -58.34
N GLY A 266 -23.95 -9.27 -57.28
CA GLY A 266 -23.38 -10.55 -56.84
C GLY A 266 -22.23 -10.46 -55.85
N ALA A 267 -22.02 -9.31 -55.19
CA ALA A 267 -20.97 -9.19 -54.18
C ALA A 267 -21.24 -10.12 -52.97
N GLU A 268 -20.21 -10.87 -52.57
CA GLU A 268 -20.33 -11.77 -51.41
C GLU A 268 -20.50 -10.97 -50.10
N PRO A 269 -21.43 -11.35 -49.18
CA PRO A 269 -21.64 -10.69 -47.88
C PRO A 269 -20.39 -10.56 -47.01
N ARG A 270 -19.38 -11.43 -47.23
CA ARG A 270 -18.07 -11.34 -46.56
C ARG A 270 -17.29 -10.09 -46.95
N HIS A 271 -17.35 -9.64 -48.21
CA HIS A 271 -16.65 -8.44 -48.67
C HIS A 271 -17.23 -7.18 -48.04
N VAL A 272 -18.56 -7.09 -47.94
CA VAL A 272 -19.26 -5.96 -47.28
C VAL A 272 -18.93 -5.90 -45.79
N ARG A 273 -18.96 -7.06 -45.09
CA ARG A 273 -18.55 -7.11 -43.66
C ARG A 273 -17.11 -6.67 -43.46
N ARG A 274 -16.17 -7.17 -44.27
CA ARG A 274 -14.74 -6.82 -44.16
C ARG A 274 -14.50 -5.33 -44.40
N MET A 275 -15.23 -4.72 -45.33
CA MET A 275 -15.18 -3.28 -45.58
C MET A 275 -15.64 -2.48 -44.34
N ILE A 276 -16.80 -2.82 -43.77
CA ILE A 276 -17.35 -2.13 -42.60
C ILE A 276 -16.45 -2.33 -41.37
N LEU A 277 -16.00 -3.56 -41.10
CA LEU A 277 -15.04 -3.86 -40.03
C LEU A 277 -13.70 -3.14 -40.25
N GLY A 278 -13.27 -2.95 -41.50
CA GLY A 278 -12.09 -2.15 -41.84
C GLY A 278 -12.22 -0.70 -41.36
N ASP A 279 -13.38 -0.08 -41.55
CA ASP A 279 -13.65 1.28 -41.07
C ASP A 279 -13.63 1.34 -39.53
N VAL A 280 -14.16 0.32 -38.84
CA VAL A 280 -14.07 0.19 -37.37
C VAL A 280 -12.63 0.09 -36.90
N THR A 281 -11.84 -0.79 -37.52
CA THR A 281 -10.44 -1.00 -37.13
C THR A 281 -9.58 0.25 -37.36
N ARG A 282 -9.85 1.02 -38.42
CA ARG A 282 -9.17 2.30 -38.68
C ARG A 282 -9.50 3.35 -37.62
N LEU A 283 -10.78 3.54 -37.32
CA LEU A 283 -11.22 4.48 -36.29
C LEU A 283 -10.67 4.10 -34.91
N ALA A 284 -10.74 2.82 -34.56
CA ALA A 284 -10.15 2.30 -33.32
C ALA A 284 -8.63 2.50 -33.28
N GLY A 285 -7.94 2.23 -34.40
CA GLY A 285 -6.49 2.43 -34.51
C GLY A 285 -6.08 3.89 -34.31
N ILE A 286 -6.78 4.84 -34.93
CA ILE A 286 -6.55 6.28 -34.72
C ILE A 286 -6.78 6.66 -33.26
N GLY A 287 -7.87 6.18 -32.66
CA GLY A 287 -8.17 6.42 -31.25
C GLY A 287 -7.10 5.86 -30.30
N ILE A 288 -6.58 4.66 -30.59
CA ILE A 288 -5.49 4.03 -29.81
C ILE A 288 -4.20 4.83 -29.96
N VAL A 289 -3.81 5.20 -31.18
CA VAL A 289 -2.58 5.94 -31.45
C VAL A 289 -2.61 7.33 -30.82
N ALA A 290 -3.77 8.00 -30.80
CA ALA A 290 -3.93 9.29 -30.13
C ALA A 290 -4.07 9.15 -28.59
N GLY A 291 -4.77 8.11 -28.14
CA GLY A 291 -5.07 7.88 -26.73
C GLY A 291 -3.86 7.42 -25.91
N LEU A 292 -2.97 6.60 -26.47
CA LEU A 292 -1.78 6.10 -25.77
C LEU A 292 -0.83 7.23 -25.30
N PRO A 293 -0.43 8.20 -26.15
CA PRO A 293 0.39 9.34 -25.72
C PRO A 293 -0.32 10.21 -24.69
N LEU A 294 -1.63 10.43 -24.83
CA LEU A 294 -2.41 11.21 -23.87
C LEU A 294 -2.46 10.52 -22.50
N ALA A 295 -2.77 9.22 -22.48
CA ALA A 295 -2.79 8.42 -21.25
C ALA A 295 -1.41 8.38 -20.57
N TYR A 296 -0.33 8.27 -21.36
CA TYR A 296 1.02 8.35 -20.85
C TYR A 296 1.33 9.73 -20.24
N GLY A 297 0.96 10.81 -20.93
CA GLY A 297 1.15 12.18 -20.44
C GLY A 297 0.40 12.45 -19.14
N ILE A 298 -0.86 12.01 -19.05
CA ILE A 298 -1.68 12.14 -17.83
C ILE A 298 -1.09 11.31 -16.70
N SER A 299 -0.70 10.05 -16.96
CA SER A 299 -0.08 9.19 -15.93
C SER A 299 1.18 9.82 -15.34
N ARG A 300 2.00 10.46 -16.18
CA ARG A 300 3.20 11.19 -15.74
C ARG A 300 2.85 12.40 -14.88
N LEU A 301 1.84 13.17 -15.27
CA LEU A 301 1.35 14.31 -14.48
C LEU A 301 0.78 13.85 -13.13
N THR A 302 0.01 12.76 -13.11
CA THR A 302 -0.51 12.16 -11.89
C THR A 302 0.60 11.69 -10.95
N ASN A 303 1.69 11.09 -11.46
CA ASN A 303 2.85 10.74 -10.64
C ASN A 303 3.54 11.99 -10.03
N SER A 304 3.52 13.14 -10.71
CA SER A 304 4.06 14.37 -10.12
C SER A 304 3.20 14.95 -8.99
N LEU A 305 1.92 14.57 -8.92
CA LEU A 305 0.95 15.05 -7.93
C LEU A 305 0.72 14.05 -6.79
N LEU A 306 0.86 12.76 -7.06
CA LEU A 306 0.69 11.66 -6.10
C LEU A 306 2.00 10.93 -5.91
N TYR A 307 2.55 11.00 -4.70
CA TYR A 307 3.72 10.23 -4.32
C TYR A 307 3.49 8.73 -4.53
N ASN A 308 4.45 8.06 -5.16
CA ASN A 308 4.59 6.59 -5.18
C ASN A 308 3.63 5.81 -6.12
N VAL A 309 3.11 6.45 -7.18
CA VAL A 309 2.39 5.74 -8.27
C VAL A 309 3.36 5.45 -9.42
N LYS A 310 3.63 4.17 -9.71
CA LYS A 310 4.43 3.79 -10.88
C LYS A 310 3.79 4.35 -12.15
N SER A 311 4.52 5.21 -12.87
CA SER A 311 3.99 5.94 -14.05
C SER A 311 3.54 5.06 -15.21
N PHE A 312 3.98 3.80 -15.28
CA PHE A 312 3.65 2.94 -16.41
C PHE A 312 3.67 1.46 -16.03
N ASP A 313 2.49 0.88 -15.92
CA ASP A 313 2.32 -0.57 -15.77
C ASP A 313 1.92 -1.19 -17.12
N VAL A 314 2.91 -1.74 -17.82
CA VAL A 314 2.74 -2.35 -19.16
C VAL A 314 1.59 -3.38 -19.18
N PRO A 315 1.47 -4.31 -18.22
CA PRO A 315 0.32 -5.21 -18.10
C PRO A 315 -1.03 -4.49 -18.12
N SER A 316 -1.22 -3.48 -17.29
CA SER A 316 -2.49 -2.74 -17.22
C SER A 316 -2.85 -2.05 -18.54
N PHE A 317 -1.87 -1.43 -19.22
CA PHE A 317 -2.08 -0.82 -20.53
C PHE A 317 -2.43 -1.87 -21.60
N MET A 318 -1.80 -3.05 -21.58
CA MET A 318 -2.11 -4.14 -22.50
C MET A 318 -3.53 -4.67 -22.29
N VAL A 319 -3.95 -4.84 -21.03
CA VAL A 319 -5.33 -5.26 -20.70
C VAL A 319 -6.34 -4.22 -21.18
N ALA A 320 -6.08 -2.93 -20.94
CA ALA A 320 -6.95 -1.85 -21.41
C ALA A 320 -7.07 -1.82 -22.94
N LEU A 321 -5.94 -1.99 -23.65
CA LEU A 321 -5.91 -2.05 -25.11
C LEU A 321 -6.75 -3.22 -25.64
N LEU A 322 -6.56 -4.42 -25.09
CA LEU A 322 -7.34 -5.61 -25.47
C LEU A 322 -8.83 -5.42 -25.21
N ALA A 323 -9.19 -4.82 -24.06
CA ALA A 323 -10.58 -4.51 -23.73
C ALA A 323 -11.20 -3.53 -24.73
N LEU A 324 -10.50 -2.45 -25.11
CA LEU A 324 -10.99 -1.50 -26.10
C LEU A 324 -11.17 -2.12 -27.49
N VAL A 325 -10.22 -2.96 -27.92
CA VAL A 325 -10.33 -3.70 -29.20
C VAL A 325 -11.53 -4.64 -29.17
N LEU A 326 -11.75 -5.35 -28.06
CA LEU A 326 -12.91 -6.23 -27.89
C LEU A 326 -14.22 -5.43 -27.96
N VAL A 327 -14.31 -4.32 -27.24
CA VAL A 327 -15.49 -3.44 -27.23
C VAL A 327 -15.78 -2.90 -28.63
N ALA A 328 -14.79 -2.37 -29.33
CA ALA A 328 -14.95 -1.87 -30.70
C ALA A 328 -15.39 -2.98 -31.67
N SER A 329 -14.83 -4.19 -31.53
CA SER A 329 -15.18 -5.34 -32.35
C SER A 329 -16.63 -5.78 -32.12
N VAL A 330 -17.06 -5.88 -30.86
CA VAL A 330 -18.45 -6.26 -30.50
C VAL A 330 -19.44 -5.20 -30.96
N ALA A 331 -19.15 -3.92 -30.72
CA ALA A 331 -20.00 -2.80 -31.12
C ALA A 331 -20.13 -2.69 -32.65
N GLY A 332 -19.05 -2.95 -33.39
CA GLY A 332 -19.04 -2.92 -34.85
C GLY A 332 -19.63 -4.14 -35.53
N TYR A 333 -19.63 -5.30 -34.88
CA TYR A 333 -20.13 -6.54 -35.46
C TYR A 333 -21.65 -6.52 -35.72
N ALA A 334 -22.43 -5.97 -34.78
CA ALA A 334 -23.89 -5.89 -34.92
C ALA A 334 -24.38 -5.08 -36.16
N PRO A 335 -23.92 -3.84 -36.40
CA PRO A 335 -24.31 -3.08 -37.60
C PRO A 335 -23.72 -3.69 -38.88
N ALA A 336 -22.50 -4.24 -38.84
CA ALA A 336 -21.91 -4.94 -39.99
C ALA A 336 -22.73 -6.18 -40.39
N TRP A 337 -23.26 -6.92 -39.41
CA TRP A 337 -24.13 -8.06 -39.67
C TRP A 337 -25.49 -7.63 -40.22
N ARG A 338 -26.10 -6.56 -39.67
CA ARG A 338 -27.35 -6.00 -40.22
C ARG A 338 -27.21 -5.51 -41.65
N ALA A 339 -26.11 -4.84 -42.00
CA ALA A 339 -25.85 -4.35 -43.35
C ALA A 339 -25.91 -5.45 -44.42
N THR A 340 -25.50 -6.67 -44.06
CA THR A 340 -25.52 -7.83 -44.99
C THR A 340 -26.87 -8.53 -45.12
N ARG A 341 -27.85 -8.19 -44.29
CA ARG A 341 -29.20 -8.79 -44.31
C ARG A 341 -30.25 -7.84 -44.88
N VAL A 342 -29.86 -6.67 -45.37
CA VAL A 342 -30.78 -5.76 -46.06
C VAL A 342 -31.19 -6.41 -47.38
N ASP A 343 -32.49 -6.63 -47.56
CA ASP A 343 -33.06 -7.20 -48.77
C ASP A 343 -32.84 -6.24 -49.96
N PRO A 344 -32.16 -6.67 -51.04
CA PRO A 344 -31.92 -5.85 -52.22
C PRO A 344 -33.19 -5.23 -52.81
N MET A 345 -34.33 -5.92 -52.69
CA MET A 345 -35.62 -5.44 -53.19
C MET A 345 -36.21 -4.29 -52.35
N VAL A 346 -35.87 -4.22 -51.07
CA VAL A 346 -36.27 -3.12 -50.18
C VAL A 346 -35.33 -1.92 -50.36
N ALA A 347 -34.05 -2.15 -50.60
CA ALA A 347 -33.05 -1.09 -50.82
C ALA A 347 -33.27 -0.27 -52.11
N LEU A 348 -33.94 -0.84 -53.11
CA LEU A 348 -34.31 -0.18 -54.37
C LEU A 348 -35.68 0.54 -54.32
N ARG A 349 -36.43 0.40 -53.22
CA ARG A 349 -37.81 0.91 -53.08
C ARG A 349 -37.96 2.13 -52.16
N TYR A 350 -36.86 2.63 -51.59
CA TYR A 350 -36.83 3.91 -50.89
C TYR A 350 -36.61 5.04 -51.91
N GLU A 351 -37.65 5.83 -52.17
CA GLU A 351 -37.56 7.20 -52.71
C GLU A 351 -37.14 8.20 -51.62
#